data_AF-A0ABD5AZ82-F1
#
_entry.id   AF-A0ABD5AZ82-F1
#
_cell.length_a   1.000
_cell.length_b   1.000
_cell.length_c   1.000
_cell.angle_alpha   90.00
_cell.angle_beta   90.00
_cell.angle_gamma   90.00
#
_symmetry.space_group_name_H-M   'P 1'
#
loop_
_entity.id
_entity.type
_entity.pdbx_description
1 polymer ?
#
loop_
_entity_poly.entity_id
_entity_poly.type
_entity_poly.pdbx_seq_one_letter_code
_entity_poly.pdbx_strand_id
1 'polypeptide(L)'
;DMLDGITVSNNDVEVVSDTIVVRKHKKQSGVALVSGGGSGHEPAHAGFVAEGMLDAAVCGEIFTSPTPDKILDAIKAVDNGDGVLLVIKNYAGDVMNFEMAQEMAQMEDIKVESVIVRDDIAISDPEKRRGVAGTVFVHKYAGYLAEKGVALDEIKSKVEALLPDIKSIGMALTPP
;
A
#
# COMPACT_ATOMS: atom_id res chain seq x y z
N ASP A 1 -6.37 -10.57 -17.18
CA ASP A 1 -6.12 -11.99 -16.82
C ASP A 1 -5.84 -12.22 -15.35
N MET A 2 -4.66 -11.85 -14.80
CA MET A 2 -4.33 -12.15 -13.40
C MET A 2 -5.34 -11.55 -12.41
N LEU A 3 -5.66 -10.26 -12.58
CA LEU A 3 -6.60 -9.57 -11.71
C LEU A 3 -8.03 -10.08 -11.89
N ASP A 4 -8.44 -10.43 -13.11
CA ASP A 4 -9.73 -11.10 -13.30
C ASP A 4 -9.78 -12.43 -12.53
N GLY A 5 -8.68 -13.20 -12.56
CA GLY A 5 -8.53 -14.42 -11.78
C GLY A 5 -8.65 -14.21 -10.26
N ILE A 6 -8.19 -13.08 -9.73
CA ILE A 6 -8.33 -12.78 -8.29
C ILE A 6 -9.80 -12.72 -7.90
N THR A 7 -10.65 -12.11 -8.72
CA THR A 7 -12.09 -11.95 -8.45
C THR A 7 -12.85 -13.27 -8.51
N VAL A 8 -12.35 -14.25 -9.27
CA VAL A 8 -12.89 -15.61 -9.31
C VAL A 8 -12.50 -16.40 -8.05
N SER A 9 -11.26 -16.20 -7.57
CA SER A 9 -10.73 -16.94 -6.41
C SER A 9 -11.16 -16.37 -5.06
N ASN A 10 -11.49 -15.08 -5.01
CA ASN A 10 -11.82 -14.35 -3.79
C ASN A 10 -13.04 -13.44 -4.04
N ASN A 11 -14.17 -13.80 -3.44
CA ASN A 11 -15.43 -13.07 -3.59
C ASN A 11 -15.52 -11.78 -2.75
N ASP A 12 -14.55 -11.53 -1.87
CA ASP A 12 -14.50 -10.37 -0.96
C ASP A 12 -13.78 -9.16 -1.58
N VAL A 13 -13.25 -9.31 -2.78
CA VAL A 13 -12.57 -8.25 -3.54
C VAL A 13 -13.24 -8.00 -4.88
N GLU A 14 -13.04 -6.80 -5.41
CA GLU A 14 -13.41 -6.43 -6.78
C GLU A 14 -12.24 -5.69 -7.44
N VAL A 15 -12.23 -5.69 -8.77
CA VAL A 15 -11.24 -4.95 -9.57
C VAL A 15 -11.91 -3.71 -10.14
N VAL A 16 -11.32 -2.54 -9.90
CA VAL A 16 -11.76 -1.25 -10.44
C VAL A 16 -10.67 -0.65 -11.32
N SER A 17 -11.08 0.08 -12.36
CA SER A 17 -10.18 0.72 -13.33
C SER A 17 -9.08 -0.20 -13.89
N ASP A 18 -9.42 -1.49 -14.07
CA ASP A 18 -8.60 -2.60 -14.58
C ASP A 18 -7.39 -3.03 -13.73
N THR A 19 -6.85 -2.15 -12.89
CA THR A 19 -5.56 -2.34 -12.21
C THR A 19 -5.61 -2.20 -10.69
N ILE A 20 -6.78 -1.93 -10.12
CA ILE A 20 -6.93 -1.63 -8.69
C ILE A 20 -7.78 -2.72 -8.07
N VAL A 21 -7.22 -3.46 -7.11
CA VAL A 21 -7.99 -4.43 -6.30
C VAL A 21 -8.47 -3.71 -5.05
N VAL A 22 -9.78 -3.73 -4.79
CA VAL A 22 -10.39 -3.11 -3.61
C VAL A 22 -11.24 -4.12 -2.84
N ARG A 23 -11.45 -3.88 -1.55
CA ARG A 23 -12.44 -4.64 -0.77
C ARG A 23 -13.83 -4.38 -1.33
N LYS A 24 -14.57 -5.44 -1.63
CA LYS A 24 -15.97 -5.36 -2.08
C LYS A 24 -16.88 -4.79 -0.99
N HIS A 25 -16.63 -5.20 0.25
CA HIS A 25 -17.24 -4.60 1.43
C HIS A 25 -16.40 -3.41 1.91
N LYS A 26 -16.69 -2.24 1.33
CA LYS A 26 -15.96 -1.00 1.60
C LYS A 26 -16.12 -0.56 3.06
N LYS A 27 -15.01 -0.12 3.65
CA LYS A 27 -14.95 0.48 4.99
C LYS A 27 -15.86 1.70 5.07
N GLN A 28 -16.75 1.76 6.06
CA GLN A 28 -17.65 2.90 6.26
C GLN A 28 -17.11 3.91 7.29
N SER A 29 -16.12 3.52 8.09
CA SER A 29 -15.47 4.34 9.11
C SER A 29 -14.10 3.78 9.46
N GLY A 30 -13.20 4.63 9.93
CA GLY A 30 -11.79 4.32 10.17
C GLY A 30 -10.95 4.57 8.92
N VAL A 31 -9.66 4.86 9.16
CA VAL A 31 -8.69 5.19 8.11
C VAL A 31 -8.64 4.09 7.04
N ALA A 32 -8.67 4.47 5.77
CA ALA A 32 -8.48 3.54 4.66
C ALA A 32 -6.98 3.34 4.36
N LEU A 33 -6.58 2.13 3.97
CA LEU A 33 -5.20 1.80 3.62
C LEU A 33 -5.03 1.48 2.15
N VAL A 34 -4.10 2.17 1.50
CA VAL A 34 -3.73 1.93 0.10
C VAL A 34 -2.23 1.60 0.02
N SER A 35 -1.91 0.59 -0.77
CA SER A 35 -0.53 0.28 -1.16
C SER A 35 -0.48 -0.11 -2.63
N GLY A 36 0.71 -0.32 -3.17
CA GLY A 36 0.86 -0.66 -4.58
C GLY A 36 2.32 -0.77 -5.00
N GLY A 37 2.50 -0.99 -6.29
CA GLY A 37 3.81 -1.15 -6.93
C GLY A 37 3.68 -1.99 -8.19
N GLY A 38 4.84 -2.31 -8.78
CA GLY A 38 4.88 -3.19 -9.95
C GLY A 38 4.40 -4.60 -9.64
N SER A 39 3.74 -5.21 -10.62
CA SER A 39 3.36 -6.63 -10.59
C SER A 39 4.61 -7.53 -10.63
N GLY A 40 4.43 -8.82 -10.30
CA GLY A 40 5.52 -9.80 -10.21
C GLY A 40 6.03 -10.04 -8.78
N HIS A 41 5.30 -9.53 -7.79
CA HIS A 41 5.56 -9.72 -6.36
C HIS A 41 4.39 -10.39 -5.63
N GLU A 42 3.46 -11.00 -6.38
CA GLU A 42 2.27 -11.63 -5.83
C GLU A 42 2.65 -12.65 -4.74
N PRO A 43 1.98 -12.64 -3.57
CA PRO A 43 0.71 -11.96 -3.28
C PRO A 43 0.79 -10.46 -3.00
N ALA A 44 1.98 -9.85 -2.94
CA ALA A 44 2.11 -8.42 -2.73
C ALA A 44 1.65 -7.64 -3.99
N HIS A 45 0.66 -6.75 -3.93
CA HIS A 45 -0.12 -6.34 -2.75
C HIS A 45 -1.58 -6.80 -2.77
N ALA A 46 -2.10 -7.18 -3.93
CA ALA A 46 -3.51 -7.53 -4.11
C ALA A 46 -3.99 -8.67 -3.19
N GLY A 47 -3.13 -9.62 -2.85
CA GLY A 47 -3.45 -10.71 -1.90
C GLY A 47 -3.58 -10.25 -0.44
N PHE A 48 -3.24 -9.01 -0.13
CA PHE A 48 -3.38 -8.41 1.21
C PHE A 48 -4.53 -7.39 1.30
N VAL A 49 -5.36 -7.30 0.26
CA VAL A 49 -6.62 -6.54 0.29
C VAL A 49 -7.67 -7.35 1.05
N ALA A 50 -7.89 -6.97 2.31
CA ALA A 50 -8.74 -7.70 3.26
C ALA A 50 -9.05 -6.83 4.49
N GLU A 51 -10.12 -7.16 5.21
CA GLU A 51 -10.44 -6.51 6.50
C GLU A 51 -9.26 -6.62 7.48
N GLY A 52 -8.91 -5.52 8.15
CA GLY A 52 -7.75 -5.48 9.04
C GLY A 52 -6.38 -5.52 8.36
N MET A 53 -6.33 -5.35 7.03
CA MET A 53 -5.13 -5.13 6.21
C MET A 53 -5.39 -3.99 5.21
N LEU A 54 -5.12 -4.18 3.91
CA LEU A 54 -5.31 -3.13 2.90
C LEU A 54 -6.79 -3.00 2.48
N ASP A 55 -7.22 -1.77 2.23
CA ASP A 55 -8.51 -1.46 1.61
C ASP A 55 -8.42 -1.46 0.09
N ALA A 56 -7.26 -1.05 -0.46
CA ALA A 56 -6.93 -1.19 -1.88
C ALA A 56 -5.46 -1.50 -2.14
N ALA A 57 -5.21 -2.16 -3.27
CA ALA A 57 -3.90 -2.38 -3.85
C ALA A 57 -3.88 -1.94 -5.31
N VAL A 58 -2.90 -1.12 -5.68
CA VAL A 58 -2.70 -0.63 -7.06
C VAL A 58 -1.60 -1.45 -7.73
N CYS A 59 -1.98 -2.21 -8.75
CA CYS A 59 -1.08 -3.09 -9.50
C CYS A 59 -0.58 -2.37 -10.75
N GLY A 60 0.71 -1.99 -10.77
CA GLY A 60 1.36 -1.48 -11.97
C GLY A 60 1.81 -2.61 -12.92
N GLU A 61 2.44 -2.23 -14.03
CA GLU A 61 3.10 -3.19 -14.92
C GLU A 61 4.20 -3.99 -14.19
N ILE A 62 4.69 -5.06 -14.81
CA ILE A 62 5.74 -5.91 -14.20
C ILE A 62 6.95 -5.05 -13.79
N PHE A 63 7.29 -5.10 -12.49
CA PHE A 63 8.37 -4.34 -11.86
C PHE A 63 8.34 -2.82 -12.06
N THR A 64 7.18 -2.26 -12.42
CA THR A 64 7.02 -0.81 -12.67
C THR A 64 5.95 -0.24 -11.77
N SER A 65 6.29 0.83 -11.03
CA SER A 65 5.35 1.54 -10.17
C SER A 65 4.09 1.99 -10.95
N PRO A 66 2.87 1.85 -10.37
CA PRO A 66 1.66 2.37 -10.99
C PRO A 66 1.74 3.89 -11.14
N THR A 67 1.00 4.43 -12.11
CA THR A 67 0.98 5.86 -12.37
C THR A 67 0.20 6.63 -11.28
N PRO A 68 0.50 7.91 -11.05
CA PRO A 68 -0.17 8.71 -10.02
C PRO A 68 -1.69 8.78 -10.14
N ASP A 69 -2.22 8.82 -11.37
CA ASP A 69 -3.67 8.82 -11.65
C ASP A 69 -4.34 7.53 -11.16
N LYS A 70 -3.71 6.37 -11.36
CA LYS A 70 -4.24 5.09 -10.85
C LYS A 70 -4.17 5.00 -9.34
N ILE A 71 -3.16 5.59 -8.72
CA ILE A 71 -3.07 5.67 -7.26
C ILE A 71 -4.14 6.61 -6.71
N LEU A 72 -4.37 7.75 -7.35
CA LEU A 72 -5.45 8.67 -7.00
C LEU A 72 -6.83 8.02 -7.12
N ASP A 73 -7.09 7.29 -8.20
CA ASP A 73 -8.34 6.53 -8.36
C ASP A 73 -8.55 5.54 -7.21
N ALA A 74 -7.48 4.87 -6.76
CA ALA A 74 -7.56 3.95 -5.62
C ALA A 74 -7.85 4.68 -4.31
N ILE A 75 -7.20 5.83 -4.06
CA ILE A 75 -7.47 6.71 -2.91
C ILE A 75 -8.96 7.08 -2.89
N LYS A 76 -9.48 7.60 -4.00
CA LYS A 76 -10.90 7.98 -4.13
C LYS A 76 -11.85 6.80 -3.97
N ALA A 77 -11.46 5.62 -4.43
CA ALA A 77 -12.31 4.43 -4.36
C ALA A 77 -12.52 3.94 -2.92
N VAL A 78 -11.60 4.24 -2.00
CA VAL A 78 -11.64 3.78 -0.60
C VAL A 78 -11.81 4.89 0.44
N ASP A 79 -11.69 6.16 0.05
CA ASP A 79 -11.94 7.27 0.96
C ASP A 79 -13.38 7.21 1.52
N ASN A 80 -13.47 7.36 2.83
CA ASN A 80 -14.71 7.36 3.60
C ASN A 80 -14.85 8.59 4.51
N GLY A 81 -13.95 9.57 4.37
CA GLY A 81 -13.92 10.80 5.18
C GLY A 81 -13.03 10.75 6.43
N ASP A 82 -12.59 9.57 6.88
CA ASP A 82 -11.66 9.44 8.01
C ASP A 82 -10.18 9.49 7.59
N GLY A 83 -9.93 9.66 6.29
CA GLY A 83 -8.62 9.80 5.66
C GLY A 83 -8.00 8.50 5.17
N VAL A 84 -6.91 8.63 4.40
CA VAL A 84 -6.23 7.53 3.73
C VAL A 84 -4.75 7.51 4.09
N LEU A 85 -4.22 6.34 4.45
CA LEU A 85 -2.78 6.13 4.63
C LEU A 85 -2.20 5.35 3.45
N LEU A 86 -1.20 5.93 2.80
CA LEU A 86 -0.41 5.28 1.77
C LEU A 86 0.77 4.54 2.38
N VAL A 87 0.87 3.23 2.14
CA VAL A 87 2.03 2.42 2.53
C VAL A 87 2.92 2.21 1.30
N ILE A 88 4.07 2.89 1.27
CA ILE A 88 4.93 2.99 0.08
C ILE A 88 6.21 2.19 0.31
N LYS A 89 6.62 1.38 -0.66
CA LYS A 89 7.94 0.72 -0.63
C LYS A 89 9.01 1.70 -1.12
N ASN A 90 10.18 1.75 -0.48
CA ASN A 90 11.23 2.71 -0.87
C ASN A 90 11.96 2.34 -2.16
N TYR A 91 11.30 2.60 -3.29
CA TYR A 91 11.88 2.63 -4.63
C TYR A 91 11.57 3.98 -5.25
N ALA A 92 12.50 4.54 -6.02
CA ALA A 92 12.36 5.91 -6.53
C ALA A 92 11.04 6.14 -7.30
N GLY A 93 10.65 5.19 -8.15
CA GLY A 93 9.39 5.27 -8.91
C GLY A 93 8.14 5.10 -8.05
N ASP A 94 8.17 4.22 -7.05
CA ASP A 94 7.06 4.07 -6.08
C ASP A 94 6.91 5.37 -5.27
N VAL A 95 7.99 5.88 -4.68
CA VAL A 95 7.96 7.12 -3.88
C VAL A 95 7.45 8.29 -4.69
N MET A 96 8.05 8.56 -5.86
CA MET A 96 7.65 9.68 -6.72
C MET A 96 6.17 9.62 -7.13
N ASN A 97 5.68 8.45 -7.55
CA ASN A 97 4.30 8.34 -8.04
C ASN A 97 3.27 8.44 -6.92
N PHE A 98 3.55 7.84 -5.76
CA PHE A 98 2.65 7.91 -4.61
C PHE A 98 2.64 9.30 -3.96
N GLU A 99 3.78 10.00 -3.90
CA GLU A 99 3.83 11.40 -3.43
C GLU A 99 3.03 12.33 -4.35
N MET A 100 3.17 12.20 -5.68
CA MET A 100 2.32 12.94 -6.61
C MET A 100 0.83 12.64 -6.40
N ALA A 101 0.46 11.36 -6.24
CA ALA A 101 -0.93 10.99 -6.02
C ALA A 101 -1.49 11.53 -4.70
N GLN A 102 -0.65 11.55 -3.65
CA GLN A 102 -0.98 12.19 -2.37
C GLN A 102 -1.26 13.68 -2.55
N GLU A 103 -0.37 14.41 -3.25
CA GLU A 103 -0.57 15.84 -3.54
C GLU A 103 -1.85 16.09 -4.34
N MET A 104 -2.10 15.27 -5.37
CA MET A 104 -3.34 15.37 -6.17
C MET A 104 -4.59 15.11 -5.34
N ALA A 105 -4.57 14.12 -4.44
CA ALA A 105 -5.70 13.83 -3.56
C ALA A 105 -5.96 14.97 -2.55
N GLN A 106 -4.90 15.55 -2.01
CA GLN A 106 -4.99 16.71 -1.11
C GLN A 106 -5.55 17.96 -1.81
N MET A 107 -5.29 18.15 -3.11
CA MET A 107 -5.93 19.19 -3.91
C MET A 107 -7.45 18.99 -4.09
N GLU A 108 -7.93 17.76 -3.87
CA GLU A 108 -9.36 17.41 -3.89
C GLU A 108 -9.94 17.29 -2.46
N ASP A 109 -9.29 17.92 -1.48
CA ASP A 109 -9.70 17.96 -0.07
C ASP A 109 -9.75 16.57 0.62
N ILE A 110 -9.10 15.55 0.05
CA ILE A 110 -8.98 14.23 0.68
C ILE A 110 -7.81 14.26 1.67
N LYS A 111 -8.06 13.90 2.93
CA LYS A 111 -7.01 13.80 3.95
C LYS A 111 -6.15 12.55 3.67
N VAL A 112 -4.95 12.75 3.16
CA VAL A 112 -4.00 11.66 2.84
C VAL A 112 -2.67 11.87 3.54
N GLU A 113 -2.17 10.81 4.16
CA GLU A 113 -0.82 10.70 4.73
C GLU A 113 -0.10 9.50 4.15
N SER A 114 1.22 9.44 4.30
CA SER A 114 2.03 8.33 3.80
C SER A 114 3.12 7.89 4.77
N VAL A 115 3.54 6.65 4.62
CA VAL A 115 4.71 6.06 5.29
C VAL A 115 5.56 5.32 4.25
N ILE A 116 6.88 5.45 4.38
CA ILE A 116 7.85 4.83 3.46
C ILE A 116 8.58 3.68 4.17
N VAL A 117 8.44 2.46 3.65
CA VAL A 117 9.07 1.26 4.22
C VAL A 117 10.48 1.07 3.66
N ARG A 118 11.46 0.97 4.57
CA ARG A 118 12.92 0.92 4.32
C ARG A 118 13.61 -0.21 5.08
N ASP A 119 13.00 -1.40 5.06
CA ASP A 119 13.38 -2.51 5.94
C ASP A 119 14.60 -3.31 5.45
N ASP A 120 15.01 -3.21 4.18
CA ASP A 120 16.10 -4.00 3.63
C ASP A 120 17.50 -3.56 4.13
N ILE A 121 18.09 -4.34 5.03
CA ILE A 121 19.40 -4.06 5.63
C ILE A 121 20.59 -4.51 4.77
N ALA A 122 20.36 -5.07 3.59
CA ALA A 122 21.45 -5.33 2.64
C ALA A 122 22.15 -4.01 2.21
N ILE A 123 21.46 -2.89 2.31
CA ILE A 123 21.99 -1.54 2.06
C ILE A 123 22.33 -0.87 3.39
N SER A 124 23.58 -0.42 3.53
CA SER A 124 24.08 0.19 4.77
C SER A 124 23.43 1.54 5.07
N ASP A 125 23.32 2.39 4.05
CA ASP A 125 22.70 3.72 4.09
C ASP A 125 21.18 3.62 4.31
N PRO A 126 20.65 3.98 5.51
CA PRO A 126 19.24 3.79 5.86
C PRO A 126 18.26 4.46 4.90
N GLU A 127 18.61 5.63 4.35
CA GLU A 127 17.73 6.38 3.44
C GLU A 127 17.59 5.70 2.07
N LYS A 128 18.59 4.89 1.68
CA LYS A 128 18.61 4.14 0.42
C LYS A 128 18.14 2.71 0.57
N ARG A 129 17.78 2.26 1.77
CA ARG A 129 17.27 0.89 1.99
C ARG A 129 15.96 0.70 1.25
N ARG A 130 15.84 -0.43 0.56
CA ARG A 130 14.61 -0.81 -0.16
C ARG A 130 13.50 -1.15 0.83
N GLY A 131 12.26 -1.02 0.37
CA GLY A 131 11.11 -1.64 1.02
C GLY A 131 10.88 -3.04 0.43
N VAL A 132 10.91 -4.08 1.26
CA VAL A 132 10.78 -5.48 0.85
C VAL A 132 9.71 -6.20 1.68
N ALA A 133 9.90 -7.46 2.06
CA ALA A 133 8.89 -8.28 2.72
C ALA A 133 8.38 -7.70 4.05
N GLY A 134 9.15 -6.85 4.74
CA GLY A 134 8.74 -6.20 5.98
C GLY A 134 7.53 -5.26 5.81
N THR A 135 7.25 -4.82 4.57
CA THR A 135 6.04 -4.04 4.24
C THR A 135 4.75 -4.76 4.65
N VAL A 136 4.70 -6.09 4.60
CA VAL A 136 3.50 -6.86 4.98
C VAL A 136 3.14 -6.66 6.46
N PHE A 137 4.14 -6.52 7.34
CA PHE A 137 3.89 -6.21 8.76
C PHE A 137 3.31 -4.82 8.95
N VAL A 138 3.72 -3.85 8.11
CA VAL A 138 3.15 -2.49 8.12
C VAL A 138 1.69 -2.53 7.71
N HIS A 139 1.34 -3.26 6.64
CA HIS A 139 -0.05 -3.46 6.24
C HIS A 139 -0.90 -4.03 7.39
N LYS A 140 -0.39 -5.07 8.06
CA LYS A 140 -1.12 -5.74 9.13
C LYS A 140 -1.31 -4.86 10.36
N TYR A 141 -0.28 -4.11 10.75
CA TYR A 141 -0.30 -3.26 11.94
C TYR A 141 -1.14 -2.01 11.73
N ALA A 142 -0.91 -1.30 10.62
CA ALA A 142 -1.74 -0.15 10.24
C ALA A 142 -3.20 -0.58 10.09
N GLY A 143 -3.45 -1.73 9.44
CA GLY A 143 -4.80 -2.23 9.24
C GLY A 143 -5.51 -2.55 10.55
N TYR A 144 -4.80 -3.15 11.51
CA TYR A 144 -5.32 -3.34 12.86
C TYR A 144 -5.70 -2.02 13.55
N LEU A 145 -4.85 -0.99 13.47
CA LEU A 145 -5.13 0.31 14.07
C LEU A 145 -6.32 1.00 13.39
N ALA A 146 -6.42 0.90 12.06
CA ALA A 146 -7.51 1.43 11.28
C ALA A 146 -8.86 0.81 11.66
N GLU A 147 -8.94 -0.51 11.81
CA GLU A 147 -10.17 -1.20 12.28
C GLU A 147 -10.51 -0.88 13.75
N LYS A 148 -9.56 -0.34 14.52
CA LYS A 148 -9.82 0.18 15.87
C LYS A 148 -10.27 1.64 15.88
N GLY A 149 -10.42 2.29 14.72
CA GLY A 149 -10.83 3.68 14.60
C GLY A 149 -9.77 4.67 15.07
N VAL A 150 -8.49 4.28 15.08
CA VAL A 150 -7.39 5.19 15.40
C VAL A 150 -7.28 6.24 14.29
N ALA A 151 -7.07 7.51 14.67
CA ALA A 151 -6.99 8.62 13.71
C ALA A 151 -5.74 8.53 12.82
N LEU A 152 -5.82 9.02 11.58
CA LEU A 152 -4.77 8.93 10.55
C LEU A 152 -3.37 9.34 11.06
N ASP A 153 -3.28 10.50 11.70
CA ASP A 153 -2.00 11.07 12.16
C ASP A 153 -1.38 10.21 13.27
N GLU A 154 -2.23 9.62 14.13
CA GLU A 154 -1.79 8.69 15.17
C GLU A 154 -1.36 7.33 14.58
N ILE A 155 -2.06 6.81 13.55
CA ILE A 155 -1.63 5.61 12.84
C ILE A 155 -0.26 5.85 12.20
N LYS A 156 -0.09 6.95 11.46
CA LYS A 156 1.19 7.33 10.84
C LYS A 156 2.30 7.34 11.88
N SER A 157 2.12 8.05 12.99
CA SER A 157 3.13 8.15 14.05
C SER A 157 3.49 6.79 14.65
N LYS A 158 2.50 5.94 14.95
CA LYS A 158 2.75 4.58 15.49
C LYS A 158 3.46 3.68 14.49
N VAL A 159 3.12 3.78 13.20
CA VAL A 159 3.77 3.00 12.14
C VAL A 159 5.20 3.47 11.95
N GLU A 160 5.44 4.77 11.88
CA GLU A 160 6.80 5.35 11.77
C GLU A 160 7.68 4.96 12.95
N ALA A 161 7.13 4.91 14.17
CA ALA A 161 7.85 4.43 15.34
C ALA A 161 8.24 2.95 15.26
N LEU A 162 7.48 2.12 14.53
CA LEU A 162 7.75 0.69 14.35
C LEU A 162 8.76 0.41 13.23
N LEU A 163 8.82 1.25 12.19
CA LEU A 163 9.68 1.03 11.00
C LEU A 163 11.16 0.77 11.33
N PRO A 164 11.80 1.44 12.30
CA PRO A 164 13.18 1.15 12.69
C PRO A 164 13.39 -0.28 13.21
N ASP A 165 12.37 -0.96 13.71
CA ASP A 165 12.46 -2.33 14.25
C ASP A 165 12.20 -3.41 13.20
N ILE A 166 11.62 -3.04 12.04
CA ILE A 166 11.42 -3.96 10.92
C ILE A 166 12.71 -4.01 10.10
N LYS A 167 13.31 -5.20 10.02
CA LYS A 167 14.59 -5.43 9.34
C LYS A 167 14.50 -6.72 8.53
N SER A 168 14.81 -6.63 7.25
CA SER A 168 14.76 -7.75 6.31
C SER A 168 16.09 -7.87 5.57
N ILE A 169 16.49 -9.10 5.25
CA ILE A 169 17.62 -9.39 4.38
C ILE A 169 17.26 -10.56 3.48
N GLY A 170 17.58 -10.46 2.19
CA GLY A 170 17.30 -11.50 1.20
C GLY A 170 18.55 -11.92 0.44
N MET A 171 18.54 -13.14 -0.07
CA MET A 171 19.58 -13.69 -0.94
C MET A 171 18.92 -14.52 -2.04
N ALA A 172 19.50 -14.50 -3.25
CA ALA A 172 19.08 -15.33 -4.37
C ALA A 172 20.24 -16.21 -4.83
N LEU A 173 19.97 -17.48 -5.15
CA LEU A 173 20.95 -18.41 -5.71
C LEU A 173 20.97 -18.39 -7.24
N THR A 174 19.89 -17.90 -7.86
CA THR A 174 19.71 -17.73 -9.30
C THR A 174 18.98 -16.42 -9.57
N PRO A 175 19.26 -15.73 -10.69
CA PRO A 175 18.47 -14.56 -11.08
C PRO A 175 17.03 -14.98 -11.44
N PRO A 176 16.07 -14.04 -11.33
CA PRO A 176 14.72 -14.21 -11.88
C PRO A 176 14.73 -14.24 -13.41
#